data_AF-A0A1H5KM39-F1
#
_entry.id   AF-A0A1H5KM39-F1
#
_cell.length_a   1.000
_cell.length_b   1.000
_cell.length_c   1.000
_cell.angle_alpha   90.00
_cell.angle_beta   90.00
_cell.angle_gamma   90.00
#
_symmetry.space_group_name_H-M   'P 1'
#
loop_
_entity.id
_entity.type
_entity.pdbx_description
1 polymer ?
#
loop_
_entity_poly.entity_id
_entity_poly.type
_entity_poly.pdbx_seq_one_letter_code
_entity_poly.pdbx_strand_id
1 'polypeptide(L)'
;MRRAVIGLPATALLLTTLSAAPALADPPPPPSTQTARTELAGLTVAAPHSMDGYARDKFDIWSSQPGGCTTRQAVLARDGKGVKGKPSSCQPESGSWYSVYDDTTVTEVSKATIDHMVPLAEAWRSGADTWTADQRKAFGNDLEGPAAADRLGVVEHLEVRQRAG
;
A
#
# COMPACT_ATOMS: atom_id res chain seq x y z
N MET A 1 -6.57 25.40 -71.17
CA MET A 1 -5.61 25.38 -70.04
C MET A 1 -6.39 25.57 -68.75
N ARG A 2 -6.66 24.51 -67.99
CA ARG A 2 -7.41 24.56 -66.72
C ARG A 2 -6.42 24.28 -65.58
N ARG A 3 -6.16 25.28 -64.73
CA ARG A 3 -5.36 25.12 -63.51
C ARG A 3 -6.30 24.73 -62.36
N ALA A 4 -6.15 23.53 -61.84
CA ALA A 4 -6.82 23.07 -60.62
C ALA A 4 -5.95 23.42 -59.42
N VAL A 5 -6.52 24.13 -58.43
CA VAL A 5 -5.90 24.39 -57.14
C VAL A 5 -6.54 23.44 -56.14
N ILE A 6 -5.76 22.48 -55.64
CA ILE A 6 -6.20 21.50 -54.63
C ILE A 6 -5.75 22.05 -53.27
N GLY A 7 -6.72 22.34 -52.41
CA GLY A 7 -6.47 22.75 -51.02
C GLY A 7 -6.09 21.56 -50.13
N LEU A 8 -5.23 21.81 -49.14
CA LEU A 8 -4.98 20.90 -48.02
C LEU A 8 -5.70 21.41 -46.78
N PRO A 9 -6.52 20.60 -46.08
CA PRO A 9 -7.02 20.95 -44.77
C PRO A 9 -5.93 20.66 -43.72
N ALA A 10 -5.46 21.70 -43.02
CA ALA A 10 -4.59 21.55 -41.86
C ALA A 10 -5.38 20.91 -40.70
N THR A 11 -5.10 19.64 -40.41
CA THR A 11 -5.68 18.93 -39.27
C THR A 11 -4.86 19.26 -38.03
N ALA A 12 -5.42 20.04 -37.11
CA ALA A 12 -4.80 20.34 -35.83
C ALA A 12 -4.91 19.13 -34.90
N LEU A 13 -3.79 18.47 -34.60
CA LEU A 13 -3.69 17.44 -33.57
C LEU A 13 -3.72 18.12 -32.19
N LEU A 14 -4.84 18.05 -31.47
CA LEU A 14 -4.85 18.36 -30.04
C LEU A 14 -4.19 17.19 -29.29
N LEU A 15 -2.96 17.39 -28.83
CA LEU A 15 -2.36 16.51 -27.83
C LEU A 15 -2.98 16.83 -26.46
N THR A 16 -3.89 15.98 -25.99
CA THR A 16 -4.29 15.97 -24.59
C THR A 16 -3.15 15.37 -23.77
N THR A 17 -2.40 16.23 -23.08
CA THR A 17 -1.42 15.79 -22.10
C THR A 17 -2.16 15.26 -20.86
N LEU A 18 -2.26 13.94 -20.74
CA LEU A 18 -2.72 13.29 -19.53
C LEU A 18 -1.59 13.44 -18.49
N SER A 19 -1.70 14.46 -17.63
CA SER A 19 -0.78 14.63 -16.51
C SER A 19 -1.10 13.56 -15.47
N ALA A 20 -0.31 12.48 -15.46
CA ALA A 20 -0.33 11.53 -14.35
C ALA A 20 0.21 12.28 -13.12
N ALA A 21 -0.66 12.54 -12.14
CA ALA A 21 -0.22 13.05 -10.85
C ALA A 21 0.84 12.08 -10.29
N PRO A 22 1.91 12.58 -9.66
CA PRO A 22 2.86 11.71 -9.00
C PRO A 22 2.10 10.91 -7.95
N ALA A 23 2.19 9.57 -8.02
CA ALA A 23 1.84 8.73 -6.89
C ALA A 23 2.82 9.10 -5.77
N LEU A 24 2.35 9.89 -4.82
CA LEU A 24 3.01 10.08 -3.55
C LEU A 24 2.64 8.87 -2.69
N ALA A 25 3.65 8.23 -2.11
CA ALA A 25 3.47 7.29 -1.00
C ALA A 25 3.05 8.02 0.29
N ASP A 26 2.43 9.20 0.16
CA ASP A 26 1.89 9.93 1.29
C ASP A 26 0.54 9.31 1.63
N PRO A 27 0.30 8.98 2.91
CA PRO A 27 -1.01 8.50 3.33
C PRO A 27 -2.08 9.54 2.96
N PRO A 28 -3.34 9.09 2.75
CA PRO A 28 -4.43 10.02 2.53
C PRO A 28 -4.46 11.08 3.64
N PRO A 29 -4.86 12.32 3.33
CA PRO A 29 -4.94 13.36 4.35
C PRO A 29 -5.81 12.87 5.50
N PRO A 30 -5.40 13.15 6.76
CA PRO A 30 -6.13 12.68 7.91
C PRO A 30 -7.57 13.22 7.90
N PRO A 31 -8.52 12.51 8.53
CA PRO A 31 -9.88 13.00 8.68
C PRO A 31 -9.92 14.33 9.44
N SER A 32 -11.04 15.05 9.35
CA SER A 32 -11.21 16.28 10.12
C SER A 32 -11.08 16.01 11.63
N THR A 33 -10.65 17.00 12.41
CA THR A 33 -10.57 16.88 13.88
C THR A 33 -11.90 16.43 14.51
N GLN A 34 -13.03 16.88 13.95
CA GLN A 34 -14.35 16.50 14.44
C GLN A 34 -14.65 15.02 14.15
N THR A 35 -14.33 14.55 12.93
CA THR A 35 -14.46 13.16 12.53
C THR A 35 -13.58 12.27 13.43
N ALA A 36 -12.29 12.60 13.55
CA ALA A 36 -11.35 11.84 14.38
C ALA A 36 -11.78 11.74 15.84
N ARG A 37 -12.32 12.82 16.44
CA ARG A 37 -12.86 12.79 17.81
C ARG A 37 -14.09 11.90 17.93
N THR A 38 -14.95 11.88 16.92
CA THR A 38 -16.15 11.06 16.89
C THR A 38 -15.80 9.58 16.79
N GLU A 39 -14.88 9.23 15.88
CA GLU A 39 -14.36 7.87 15.73
C GLU A 39 -13.64 7.39 16.99
N LEU A 40 -12.75 8.22 17.55
CA LEU A 40 -12.03 7.92 18.80
C LEU A 40 -13.00 7.66 19.98
N ALA A 41 -14.07 8.44 20.10
CA ALA A 41 -15.07 8.25 21.14
C ALA A 41 -15.90 6.97 20.95
N GLY A 42 -15.94 6.41 19.75
CA GLY A 42 -16.60 5.14 19.45
C GLY A 42 -15.73 3.91 19.72
N LEU A 43 -14.43 4.08 19.97
CA LEU A 43 -13.53 2.95 20.22
C LEU A 43 -13.77 2.32 21.58
N THR A 44 -13.79 0.99 21.61
CA THR A 44 -13.84 0.24 22.86
C THR A 44 -12.45 0.16 23.46
N VAL A 45 -12.28 0.68 24.67
CA VAL A 45 -11.04 0.52 25.45
C VAL A 45 -11.13 -0.76 26.25
N ALA A 46 -10.19 -1.68 26.02
CA ALA A 46 -10.11 -2.96 26.71
C ALA A 46 -8.69 -3.19 27.26
N ALA A 47 -8.58 -4.10 28.24
CA ALA A 47 -7.28 -4.59 28.65
C ALA A 47 -6.67 -5.43 27.52
N PRO A 48 -5.34 -5.33 27.27
CA PRO A 48 -4.71 -6.15 26.24
C PRO A 48 -4.83 -7.65 26.55
N HIS A 49 -5.11 -8.45 25.53
CA HIS A 49 -5.13 -9.91 25.61
C HIS A 49 -3.71 -10.48 25.86
N SER A 50 -3.65 -11.76 26.24
CA SER A 50 -2.38 -12.48 26.43
C SER A 50 -1.61 -12.64 25.11
N MET A 51 -0.27 -12.70 25.21
CA MET A 51 0.61 -13.07 24.09
C MET A 51 0.75 -14.58 23.90
N ASP A 52 0.10 -15.39 24.74
CA ASP A 52 0.16 -16.84 24.64
C ASP A 52 -0.29 -17.33 23.27
N GLY A 53 0.54 -18.16 22.64
CA GLY A 53 0.27 -18.71 21.31
C GLY A 53 0.44 -17.70 20.17
N TYR A 54 0.88 -16.46 20.41
CA TYR A 54 1.26 -15.56 19.34
C TYR A 54 2.43 -16.12 18.53
N ALA A 55 2.29 -16.09 17.22
CA ALA A 55 3.39 -16.28 16.29
C ALA A 55 3.10 -15.49 15.00
N ARG A 56 4.12 -14.84 14.44
CA ARG A 56 3.98 -13.96 13.26
C ARG A 56 3.48 -14.72 12.03
N ASP A 57 3.87 -15.98 11.90
CA ASP A 57 3.47 -16.88 10.82
C ASP A 57 1.95 -17.19 10.79
N LYS A 58 1.25 -17.06 11.93
CA LYS A 58 -0.22 -17.22 12.00
C LYS A 58 -1.01 -16.20 11.20
N PHE A 59 -0.37 -15.16 10.70
CA PHE A 59 -0.94 -14.14 9.82
C PHE A 59 -0.70 -14.41 8.34
N ASP A 60 0.03 -15.47 7.96
CA ASP A 60 0.27 -15.87 6.57
C ASP A 60 0.62 -14.67 5.64
N ILE A 61 1.52 -13.81 6.13
CA ILE A 61 1.90 -12.57 5.48
C ILE A 61 2.65 -12.84 4.17
N TRP A 62 2.59 -11.86 3.26
CA TRP A 62 3.12 -11.97 1.90
C TRP A 62 2.41 -13.00 1.02
N SER A 63 1.16 -13.31 1.37
CA SER A 63 0.27 -14.12 0.53
C SER A 63 0.10 -13.51 -0.86
N SER A 64 -0.28 -14.36 -1.82
CA SER A 64 -0.62 -13.90 -3.17
C SER A 64 -1.91 -13.09 -3.16
N GLN A 65 -1.89 -11.97 -3.87
CA GLN A 65 -3.03 -11.11 -4.15
C GLN A 65 -3.79 -11.67 -5.37
N PRO A 66 -5.04 -11.23 -5.63
CA PRO A 66 -5.81 -11.68 -6.79
C PRO A 66 -5.09 -11.53 -8.14
N GLY A 67 -4.16 -10.57 -8.26
CA GLY A 67 -3.32 -10.36 -9.43
C GLY A 67 -2.09 -11.27 -9.55
N GLY A 68 -1.91 -12.24 -8.65
CA GLY A 68 -0.79 -13.21 -8.67
C GLY A 68 0.52 -12.73 -8.05
N CYS A 69 0.67 -11.43 -7.78
CA CYS A 69 1.79 -10.89 -7.03
C CYS A 69 1.62 -11.14 -5.52
N THR A 70 2.71 -11.35 -4.80
CA THR A 70 2.66 -11.32 -3.31
C THR A 70 2.29 -9.92 -2.83
N THR A 71 1.74 -9.81 -1.62
CA THR A 71 1.45 -8.52 -0.97
C THR A 71 2.68 -7.59 -0.96
N ARG A 72 3.87 -8.13 -0.66
CA ARG A 72 5.13 -7.38 -0.67
C ARG A 72 5.42 -6.77 -2.04
N GLN A 73 5.27 -7.58 -3.08
CA GLN A 73 5.53 -7.15 -4.46
C GLN A 73 4.52 -6.09 -4.90
N ALA A 74 3.24 -6.25 -4.53
CA ALA A 74 2.21 -5.26 -4.80
C ALA A 74 2.55 -3.91 -4.16
N VAL A 75 2.97 -3.89 -2.89
CA VAL A 75 3.38 -2.66 -2.19
C VAL A 75 4.61 -2.03 -2.85
N LEU A 76 5.65 -2.80 -3.14
CA LEU A 76 6.85 -2.26 -3.79
C LEU A 76 6.56 -1.70 -5.19
N ALA A 77 5.62 -2.28 -5.93
CA ALA A 77 5.19 -1.75 -7.22
C ALA A 77 4.34 -0.47 -7.09
N ARG A 78 3.47 -0.41 -6.07
CA ARG A 78 2.58 0.72 -5.77
C ARG A 78 3.35 1.96 -5.32
N ASP A 79 4.28 1.80 -4.37
CA ASP A 79 4.90 2.92 -3.64
C ASP A 79 6.25 3.35 -4.23
N GLY A 80 6.76 2.59 -5.20
CA GLY A 80 8.02 2.88 -5.86
C GLY A 80 7.91 3.85 -7.02
N LYS A 81 8.91 4.70 -7.19
CA LYS A 81 9.09 5.55 -8.37
C LYS A 81 10.06 4.89 -9.35
N GLY A 82 9.72 4.94 -10.63
CA GLY A 82 10.57 4.38 -11.68
C GLY A 82 10.82 2.87 -11.55
N VAL A 83 9.87 2.14 -10.97
CA VAL A 83 9.99 0.69 -10.75
C VAL A 83 10.08 -0.03 -12.09
N LYS A 84 11.10 -0.88 -12.23
CA LYS A 84 11.30 -1.77 -13.38
C LYS A 84 11.53 -3.19 -12.88
N GLY A 85 11.11 -4.18 -13.66
CA GLY A 85 11.35 -5.59 -13.40
C GLY A 85 10.99 -6.43 -14.62
N LYS A 86 11.15 -7.75 -14.51
CA LYS A 86 10.76 -8.66 -15.60
C LYS A 86 9.26 -8.59 -15.82
N PRO A 87 8.80 -8.47 -17.08
CA PRO A 87 7.41 -8.71 -17.41
C PRO A 87 7.02 -10.08 -16.84
N SER A 88 5.91 -10.16 -16.10
CA SER A 88 5.34 -11.34 -15.43
C SER A 88 5.91 -11.78 -14.07
N SER A 89 6.98 -11.20 -13.51
CA SER A 89 7.54 -11.70 -12.23
C SER A 89 7.00 -11.00 -10.97
N CYS A 90 6.30 -9.87 -11.12
CA CYS A 90 5.95 -8.93 -10.04
C CYS A 90 7.13 -8.42 -9.19
N GLN A 91 8.36 -8.87 -9.48
CA GLN A 91 9.53 -8.60 -8.66
C GLN A 91 10.25 -7.36 -9.19
N PRO A 92 10.35 -6.27 -8.40
CA PRO A 92 11.16 -5.13 -8.76
C PRO A 92 12.64 -5.51 -8.88
N GLU A 93 13.28 -5.08 -9.96
CA GLU A 93 14.73 -5.15 -10.17
C GLU A 93 15.40 -3.79 -9.89
N SER A 94 14.68 -2.69 -10.10
CA SER A 94 15.12 -1.34 -9.77
C SER A 94 13.94 -0.43 -9.43
N GLY A 95 14.20 0.65 -8.69
CA GLY A 95 13.23 1.69 -8.37
C GLY A 95 13.77 2.59 -7.26
N SER A 96 12.95 3.53 -6.79
CA SER A 96 13.21 4.25 -5.56
C SER A 96 11.95 4.34 -4.70
N TRP A 97 12.11 4.23 -3.39
CA TRP A 97 11.02 4.23 -2.42
C TRP A 97 11.34 5.23 -1.32
N TYR A 98 10.44 6.17 -1.07
CA TYR A 98 10.59 7.10 0.04
C TYR A 98 10.03 6.45 1.32
N SER A 99 10.83 6.45 2.39
CA SER A 99 10.42 6.00 3.72
C SER A 99 10.04 7.20 4.56
N VAL A 100 8.76 7.33 4.89
CA VAL A 100 8.25 8.36 5.81
C VAL A 100 8.79 8.19 7.24
N TYR A 101 9.19 6.97 7.61
CA TYR A 101 9.72 6.64 8.94
C TYR A 101 11.15 7.11 9.15
N ASP A 102 11.95 7.02 8.10
CA ASP A 102 13.39 7.23 8.18
C ASP A 102 13.81 8.53 7.45
N ASP A 103 12.85 9.28 6.90
CA ASP A 103 13.05 10.51 6.11
C ASP A 103 14.12 10.34 5.02
N THR A 104 14.04 9.22 4.30
CA THR A 104 15.08 8.81 3.34
C THR A 104 14.52 8.09 2.13
N THR A 105 15.25 8.12 1.02
CA THR A 105 14.91 7.37 -0.19
C THR A 105 15.78 6.12 -0.31
N VAL A 106 15.12 4.96 -0.28
CA VAL A 106 15.71 3.65 -0.52
C VAL A 106 15.76 3.38 -2.02
N THR A 107 16.93 3.05 -2.57
CA THR A 107 17.12 2.74 -4.00
C THR A 107 17.51 1.30 -4.28
N GLU A 108 17.92 0.56 -3.24
CA GLU A 108 18.21 -0.86 -3.30
C GLU A 108 16.97 -1.66 -2.90
N VAL A 109 16.42 -2.47 -3.80
CA VAL A 109 15.19 -3.26 -3.57
C VAL A 109 15.29 -4.15 -2.32
N SER A 110 16.48 -4.73 -2.08
CA SER A 110 16.75 -5.58 -0.91
C SER A 110 16.75 -4.81 0.41
N LYS A 111 16.94 -3.48 0.38
CA LYS A 111 16.87 -2.61 1.56
C LYS A 111 15.48 -2.04 1.80
N ALA A 112 14.55 -2.16 0.85
CA ALA A 112 13.16 -1.73 1.03
C ALA A 112 12.38 -2.81 1.79
N THR A 113 12.17 -2.65 3.09
CA THR A 113 11.27 -3.51 3.88
C THR A 113 9.84 -3.01 3.76
N ILE A 114 8.87 -3.90 3.95
CA ILE A 114 7.46 -3.51 4.03
C ILE A 114 7.03 -3.78 5.47
N ASP A 115 6.57 -2.74 6.13
CA ASP A 115 6.16 -2.78 7.53
C ASP A 115 4.65 -2.63 7.66
N HIS A 116 4.12 -3.33 8.65
CA HIS A 116 2.75 -3.26 9.10
C HIS A 116 2.57 -2.02 9.98
N MET A 117 1.74 -1.05 9.58
CA MET A 117 1.43 0.16 10.37
C MET A 117 0.99 -0.20 11.79
N VAL A 118 0.05 -1.15 11.89
CA VAL A 118 -0.28 -1.79 13.16
C VAL A 118 0.53 -3.07 13.27
N PRO A 119 1.43 -3.19 14.27
CA PRO A 119 2.20 -4.41 14.46
C PRO A 119 1.29 -5.63 14.65
N LEU A 120 1.60 -6.75 14.00
CA LEU A 120 0.82 -8.00 14.13
C LEU A 120 0.71 -8.50 15.58
N ALA A 121 1.73 -8.24 16.41
CA ALA A 121 1.69 -8.53 17.84
C ALA A 121 0.66 -7.65 18.57
N GLU A 122 0.49 -6.40 18.15
CA GLU A 122 -0.52 -5.52 18.73
C GLU A 122 -1.92 -5.90 18.29
N ALA A 123 -2.10 -6.29 17.02
CA ALA A 123 -3.35 -6.85 16.54
C ALA A 123 -3.75 -8.10 17.33
N TRP A 124 -2.79 -8.99 17.63
CA TRP A 124 -3.01 -10.16 18.49
C TRP A 124 -3.57 -9.78 19.87
N ARG A 125 -2.91 -8.84 20.55
CA ARG A 125 -3.32 -8.36 21.88
C ARG A 125 -4.63 -7.55 21.86
N SER A 126 -5.06 -7.11 20.69
CA SER A 126 -6.30 -6.36 20.48
C SER A 126 -7.46 -7.23 19.99
N GLY A 127 -7.30 -8.56 19.95
CA GLY A 127 -8.38 -9.51 19.66
C GLY A 127 -8.10 -10.49 18.51
N ALA A 128 -7.01 -10.31 17.75
CA ALA A 128 -6.67 -11.23 16.65
C ALA A 128 -6.24 -12.63 17.12
N ASP A 129 -6.02 -12.81 18.42
CA ASP A 129 -5.87 -14.12 19.07
C ASP A 129 -7.11 -15.01 18.90
N THR A 130 -8.30 -14.39 18.87
CA THR A 130 -9.60 -15.08 18.71
C THR A 130 -10.01 -15.29 17.25
N TRP A 131 -9.29 -14.68 16.30
CA TRP A 131 -9.64 -14.73 14.88
C TRP A 131 -9.41 -16.12 14.27
N THR A 132 -10.13 -16.39 13.19
CA THR A 132 -9.82 -17.49 12.27
C THR A 132 -8.48 -17.23 11.56
N ALA A 133 -7.89 -18.29 10.98
CA ALA A 133 -6.68 -18.14 10.16
C ALA A 133 -6.91 -17.21 8.97
N ASP A 134 -8.07 -17.31 8.31
CA ASP A 134 -8.41 -16.47 7.16
C ASP A 134 -8.54 -14.99 7.53
N GLN A 135 -9.09 -14.66 8.70
CA GLN A 135 -9.16 -13.27 9.19
C GLN A 135 -7.77 -12.69 9.47
N ARG A 136 -6.87 -13.46 10.12
CA ARG A 136 -5.48 -13.01 10.32
C ARG A 136 -4.73 -12.86 9.00
N LYS A 137 -4.96 -13.77 8.06
CA LYS A 137 -4.42 -13.69 6.70
C LYS A 137 -4.92 -12.45 5.95
N ALA A 138 -6.22 -12.19 6.02
CA ALA A 138 -6.82 -11.01 5.39
C ALA A 138 -6.25 -9.72 5.99
N PHE A 139 -6.14 -9.65 7.31
CA PHE A 139 -5.51 -8.53 8.01
C PHE A 139 -4.08 -8.33 7.53
N GLY A 140 -3.20 -9.34 7.72
CA GLY A 140 -1.76 -9.28 7.42
C GLY A 140 -1.37 -9.03 5.96
N ASN A 141 -2.35 -8.95 5.05
CA ASN A 141 -2.19 -8.78 3.61
C ASN A 141 -3.12 -7.70 3.03
N ASP A 142 -3.71 -6.85 3.86
CA ASP A 142 -4.59 -5.76 3.41
C ASP A 142 -3.80 -4.65 2.68
N LEU A 143 -4.30 -4.25 1.51
CA LEU A 143 -3.72 -3.21 0.66
C LEU A 143 -4.66 -2.02 0.44
N GLU A 144 -5.93 -2.13 0.85
CA GLU A 144 -6.96 -1.10 0.61
C GLU A 144 -6.88 0.05 1.63
N GLY A 145 -6.09 -0.12 2.69
CA GLY A 145 -5.75 0.91 3.66
C GLY A 145 -6.84 1.15 4.71
N PRO A 146 -6.65 2.15 5.59
CA PRO A 146 -7.46 2.33 6.79
C PRO A 146 -8.97 2.49 6.54
N ALA A 147 -9.34 3.04 5.38
CA ALA A 147 -10.75 3.27 5.02
C ALA A 147 -11.52 1.98 4.66
N ALA A 148 -10.82 0.89 4.31
CA ALA A 148 -11.42 -0.41 4.05
C ALA A 148 -11.31 -1.37 5.25
N ALA A 149 -10.28 -1.18 6.09
CA ALA A 149 -10.00 -1.97 7.29
C ALA A 149 -10.99 -1.78 8.45
N ASP A 150 -11.94 -0.85 8.33
CA ASP A 150 -13.03 -0.60 9.29
C ASP A 150 -13.94 -1.83 9.49
N ARG A 151 -13.77 -2.88 8.67
CA ARG A 151 -14.45 -4.17 8.80
C ARG A 151 -13.85 -5.15 9.81
N LEU A 152 -12.61 -4.93 10.30
CA LEU A 152 -11.93 -5.87 11.23
C LEU A 152 -11.53 -5.24 12.57
N GLY A 153 -11.82 -3.95 12.79
CA GLY A 153 -11.54 -3.27 14.06
C GLY A 153 -10.07 -2.95 14.32
N VAL A 154 -9.19 -3.15 13.34
CA VAL A 154 -7.77 -2.78 13.37
C VAL A 154 -7.37 -2.30 11.98
N VAL A 155 -6.80 -1.09 11.88
CA VAL A 155 -6.34 -0.51 10.62
C VAL A 155 -4.98 -1.10 10.22
N GLU A 156 -4.95 -2.04 9.27
CA GLU A 156 -3.69 -2.42 8.65
C GLU A 156 -3.42 -1.57 7.41
N HIS A 157 -2.19 -1.07 7.33
CA HIS A 157 -1.65 -0.53 6.10
C HIS A 157 -0.19 -0.95 6.03
N LEU A 158 0.31 -1.13 4.81
CA LEU A 158 1.65 -1.62 4.55
C LEU A 158 2.45 -0.52 3.87
N GLU A 159 3.57 -0.15 4.48
CA GLU A 159 4.43 0.96 4.04
C GLU A 159 5.87 0.52 3.86
N VAL A 160 6.60 1.22 3.00
CA VAL A 160 8.02 0.94 2.76
C VAL A 160 8.88 1.59 3.84
N ARG A 161 9.84 0.82 4.37
CA ARG A 161 10.86 1.28 5.31
C ARG A 161 12.28 0.88 4.87
N GLN A 162 13.31 1.59 5.33
CA GLN A 162 14.68 1.17 5.12
C GLN A 162 15.08 0.07 6.12
N ARG A 163 15.68 -1.02 5.61
CA ARG A 163 16.30 -2.05 6.45
C ARG A 163 17.50 -1.47 7.20
N ALA A 164 17.52 -1.63 8.53
CA ALA A 164 18.73 -1.41 9.32
C ALA A 164 19.82 -2.43 8.92
N GLY A 165 21.07 -1.96 8.83
CA GLY A 165 22.24 -2.77 8.47
C GLY A 165 22.73 -3.68 9.59
#